data_AF-A0A101IYC1-F1
#
_entry.id   AF-A0A101IYC1-F1
#
_cell.length_a   1.000
_cell.length_b   1.000
_cell.length_c   1.000
_cell.angle_alpha   90.00
_cell.angle_beta   90.00
_cell.angle_gamma   90.00
#
_symmetry.space_group_name_H-M   'P 1'
#
loop_
_entity.id
_entity.type
_entity.pdbx_description
1 polymer ?
#
loop_
_entity_poly.entity_id
_entity_poly.type
_entity_poly.pdbx_seq_one_letter_code
_entity_poly.pdbx_strand_id
1 'polypeptide(L)'
;MSRSFFSDPNHFHFFGPAFDLTNDHLTSEEKKRLIGIIAETFEEYPDCREVTLALASLYESVGDYISAHSTLIDDYFFSDSSLCMIRKAFLNHSGDEEYDENLLAKLTKRHDDPQLMRRLYAFLGFTLMKDDESAEELWHNLLEETLFRPPSGTDDILDYSYRYSVFHNLSFREQIEGIRYLLRAGISDNLEVELVSFTEAIPSYLKNLLSVIMLFTSDTEDAEIVDPLTVVIAAAFGSVEIIDGFLADIEERINEVFLEYIDLQREEAVTIGEEAIALIHLLNWADDPILHKEGFYDEFERLMLSTNPSVLIIADWIIRQIPAERLQDLPPEYQTEYFRKRAELLEEYYYEDETDDEDTSLEELEERTPDEILILSPEEVIELDDIELFFSYLRDHISDGNYLDMSVTFIELGLDLDRMDEVFDQKNVFLEHNCKQALTLINSYLFVLDRNYKRAEALIQEGEMDPDEAALFLARIYLQTESPKKAVEICEKLLKKKRIRVDPYPLLIQAYRAAGSEKKAQKAERAMKSHE
;
A
#
# COMPACT_ATOMS: atom_id res chain seq x y z
N MET A 1 3.83 -9.99 -28.49
CA MET A 1 5.03 -9.68 -27.69
C MET A 1 4.53 -9.70 -26.27
N SER A 2 5.05 -10.59 -25.43
CA SER A 2 4.75 -10.57 -24.00
C SER A 2 5.14 -9.19 -23.48
N ARG A 3 4.27 -8.58 -22.69
CA ARG A 3 4.58 -7.33 -21.99
C ARG A 3 5.31 -7.74 -20.73
N SER A 4 6.53 -7.25 -20.50
CA SER A 4 7.26 -7.53 -19.27
C SER A 4 6.41 -7.05 -18.08
N PHE A 5 6.47 -7.78 -16.96
CA PHE A 5 5.80 -7.39 -15.71
C PHE A 5 6.12 -5.93 -15.35
N PHE A 6 7.39 -5.52 -15.46
CA PHE A 6 7.82 -4.17 -15.13
C PHE A 6 7.54 -3.13 -16.23
N SER A 7 6.79 -3.46 -17.28
CA SER A 7 6.29 -2.50 -18.26
C SER A 7 4.92 -1.91 -17.91
N ASP A 8 4.33 -2.27 -16.76
CA ASP A 8 3.15 -1.63 -16.20
C ASP A 8 3.54 -0.75 -15.01
N PRO A 9 3.31 0.58 -15.06
CA PRO A 9 3.67 1.48 -13.96
C PRO A 9 2.96 1.14 -12.64
N ASN A 10 1.77 0.50 -12.68
CA ASN A 10 1.02 0.17 -11.46
C ASN A 10 1.75 -0.85 -10.58
N HIS A 11 2.55 -1.73 -11.18
CA HIS A 11 3.31 -2.72 -10.41
C HIS A 11 4.41 -2.08 -9.55
N PHE A 12 4.86 -0.86 -9.88
CA PHE A 12 5.88 -0.17 -9.10
C PHE A 12 5.35 0.41 -7.80
N HIS A 13 4.03 0.61 -7.65
CA HIS A 13 3.45 0.93 -6.33
C HIS A 13 3.81 -0.11 -5.28
N PHE A 14 3.90 -1.37 -5.69
CA PHE A 14 4.28 -2.48 -4.82
C PHE A 14 5.78 -2.76 -4.88
N PHE A 15 6.37 -2.87 -6.07
CA PHE A 15 7.77 -3.30 -6.23
C PHE A 15 8.82 -2.21 -6.08
N GLY A 16 8.45 -0.93 -6.16
CA GLY A 16 9.39 0.19 -6.04
C GLY A 16 10.24 0.13 -4.77
N PRO A 17 9.64 -0.03 -3.57
CA PRO A 17 10.37 -0.17 -2.32
C PRO A 17 11.27 -1.41 -2.24
N ALA A 18 10.99 -2.48 -2.98
CA ALA A 18 11.77 -3.72 -2.94
C ALA A 18 13.20 -3.49 -3.44
N PHE A 19 13.39 -2.57 -4.39
CA PHE A 19 14.71 -2.22 -4.91
C PHE A 19 15.64 -1.62 -3.84
N ASP A 20 15.09 -0.97 -2.81
CA ASP A 20 15.86 -0.48 -1.66
C ASP A 20 16.39 -1.65 -0.78
N LEU A 21 15.76 -2.83 -0.84
CA LEU A 21 16.12 -4.02 -0.05
C LEU A 21 17.05 -5.00 -0.79
N THR A 22 17.19 -4.89 -2.12
CA THR A 22 17.90 -5.91 -2.92
C THR A 22 19.40 -6.03 -2.65
N ASN A 23 20.04 -4.98 -2.13
CA ASN A 23 21.48 -4.91 -1.88
C ASN A 23 22.32 -5.40 -3.10
N ASP A 24 23.22 -6.36 -2.90
CA ASP A 24 24.06 -6.98 -3.93
C ASP A 24 23.53 -8.34 -4.44
N HIS A 25 22.29 -8.70 -4.10
CA HIS A 25 21.69 -9.99 -4.50
C HIS A 25 21.17 -10.03 -5.93
N LEU A 26 21.12 -8.89 -6.61
CA LEU A 26 20.94 -8.84 -8.06
C LEU A 26 22.30 -8.88 -8.77
N THR A 27 22.47 -9.81 -9.71
CA THR A 27 23.68 -9.86 -10.53
C THR A 27 23.81 -8.62 -11.42
N SER A 28 25.03 -8.32 -11.88
CA SER A 28 25.26 -7.17 -12.76
C SER A 28 24.46 -7.23 -14.07
N GLU A 29 24.15 -8.43 -14.57
CA GLU A 29 23.35 -8.59 -15.79
C GLU A 29 21.85 -8.40 -15.51
N GLU A 30 21.34 -8.87 -14.37
CA GLU A 30 19.96 -8.61 -13.94
C GLU A 30 19.73 -7.13 -13.67
N LYS A 31 20.65 -6.46 -12.95
CA LYS A 31 20.60 -5.01 -12.71
C LYS A 31 20.50 -4.23 -14.03
N LYS A 32 21.36 -4.55 -15.02
CA LYS A 32 21.32 -3.91 -16.35
C LYS A 32 20.02 -4.18 -17.10
N ARG A 33 19.52 -5.42 -17.06
CA ARG A 33 18.26 -5.79 -17.72
C ARG A 33 17.09 -5.01 -17.13
N LEU A 34 16.97 -5.00 -15.80
CA LEU A 34 15.92 -4.27 -15.09
C LEU A 34 16.02 -2.76 -15.32
N ILE A 35 17.22 -2.18 -15.28
CA ILE A 35 17.42 -0.77 -15.66
C ILE A 35 16.88 -0.49 -17.07
N GLY A 36 17.16 -1.36 -18.05
CA GLY A 36 16.63 -1.20 -19.41
C GLY A 36 15.11 -1.17 -19.46
N ILE A 37 14.44 -2.15 -18.83
CA ILE A 37 12.98 -2.27 -18.82
C ILE A 37 12.32 -1.08 -18.09
N ILE A 38 12.88 -0.69 -16.95
CA ILE A 38 12.33 0.37 -16.11
C ILE A 38 12.59 1.74 -16.72
N ALA A 39 13.73 1.95 -17.36
CA ALA A 39 14.01 3.19 -18.11
C ALA A 39 13.05 3.37 -19.28
N GLU A 40 12.74 2.31 -20.05
CA GLU A 40 11.71 2.37 -21.09
C GLU A 40 10.34 2.74 -20.51
N THR A 41 9.98 2.18 -19.36
CA THR A 41 8.73 2.50 -18.65
C THR A 41 8.71 3.93 -18.13
N PHE A 42 9.84 4.43 -17.62
CA PHE A 42 10.00 5.82 -17.20
C PHE A 42 9.86 6.80 -18.37
N GLU A 43 10.40 6.48 -19.55
CA GLU A 43 10.21 7.31 -20.76
C GLU A 43 8.74 7.43 -21.16
N GLU A 44 7.94 6.37 -20.96
CA GLU A 44 6.49 6.39 -21.23
C GLU A 44 5.67 7.05 -20.11
N TYR A 45 6.13 6.94 -18.85
CA TYR A 45 5.43 7.42 -17.64
C TYR A 45 6.36 8.22 -16.71
N PRO A 46 6.87 9.39 -17.15
CA PRO A 46 7.88 10.15 -16.40
C PRO A 46 7.36 10.72 -15.07
N ASP A 47 6.05 10.89 -14.94
CA ASP A 47 5.40 11.43 -13.75
C ASP A 47 5.14 10.35 -12.67
N CYS A 48 5.47 9.08 -12.94
CA CYS A 48 5.29 7.99 -11.97
C CYS A 48 6.43 8.00 -10.94
N ARG A 49 6.08 8.39 -9.70
CA ARG A 49 7.01 8.49 -8.58
C ARG A 49 7.73 7.17 -8.33
N GLU A 50 7.01 6.07 -8.34
CA GLU A 50 7.51 4.77 -7.92
C GLU A 50 8.46 4.17 -8.95
N VAL A 51 8.19 4.37 -10.24
CA VAL A 51 9.13 4.08 -11.33
C VAL A 51 10.42 4.91 -11.16
N THR A 52 10.27 6.20 -10.85
CA THR A 52 11.40 7.12 -10.63
C THR A 52 12.29 6.65 -9.47
N LEU A 53 11.69 6.29 -8.34
CA LEU A 53 12.41 5.82 -7.16
C LEU A 53 13.07 4.45 -7.38
N ALA A 54 12.38 3.52 -8.05
CA ALA A 54 12.93 2.22 -8.41
C ALA A 54 14.15 2.35 -9.31
N LEU A 55 14.04 3.16 -10.37
CA LEU A 55 15.10 3.39 -11.34
C LEU A 55 16.32 4.08 -10.69
N ALA A 56 16.10 5.09 -9.85
CA ALA A 56 17.17 5.76 -9.11
C ALA A 56 17.93 4.78 -8.20
N SER A 57 17.20 3.92 -7.48
CA SER A 57 17.80 2.93 -6.57
C SER A 57 18.61 1.87 -7.34
N LEU A 58 18.13 1.45 -8.51
CA LEU A 58 18.89 0.54 -9.38
C LEU A 58 20.15 1.18 -9.96
N TYR A 59 20.10 2.44 -10.41
CA TYR A 59 21.28 3.15 -10.88
C TYR A 59 22.34 3.28 -9.79
N GLU A 60 21.92 3.58 -8.56
CA GLU A 60 22.82 3.60 -7.42
C GLU A 60 23.44 2.22 -7.14
N SER A 61 22.64 1.16 -7.21
CA SER A 61 23.11 -0.22 -6.96
C SER A 61 24.18 -0.70 -7.96
N VAL A 62 24.34 -0.02 -9.10
CA VAL A 62 25.41 -0.26 -10.09
C VAL A 62 26.52 0.81 -10.04
N GLY A 63 26.45 1.74 -9.09
CA GLY A 63 27.40 2.84 -8.92
C GLY A 63 27.25 3.98 -9.93
N ASP A 64 26.13 4.06 -10.66
CA ASP A 64 25.81 5.16 -11.57
C ASP A 64 25.07 6.29 -10.85
N TYR A 65 25.76 6.94 -9.91
CA TYR A 65 25.21 8.02 -9.10
C TYR A 65 24.75 9.23 -9.93
N ILE A 66 25.36 9.45 -11.11
CA ILE A 66 24.97 10.54 -12.02
C ILE A 66 23.58 10.25 -12.59
N SER A 67 23.36 9.06 -13.14
CA SER A 67 22.04 8.66 -13.65
C SER A 67 21.01 8.64 -12.53
N ALA A 68 21.34 8.06 -11.37
CA ALA A 68 20.46 8.03 -10.20
C ALA A 68 20.00 9.44 -9.79
N HIS A 69 20.95 10.38 -9.70
CA HIS A 69 20.64 11.77 -9.35
C HIS A 69 19.81 12.46 -10.45
N SER A 70 20.12 12.21 -11.72
CA SER A 70 19.39 12.79 -12.86
C SER A 70 17.93 12.34 -12.92
N THR A 71 17.66 11.06 -12.65
CA THR A 71 16.31 10.50 -12.58
C THR A 71 15.44 11.24 -11.54
N LEU A 72 16.05 11.70 -10.44
CA LEU A 72 15.35 12.47 -9.40
C LEU A 72 15.15 13.97 -9.75
N ILE A 73 15.64 14.47 -10.89
CA ILE A 73 15.58 15.91 -11.29
C ILE A 73 14.41 16.22 -12.25
N ASP A 74 13.96 15.26 -13.04
CA ASP A 74 13.23 15.56 -14.28
C ASP A 74 11.82 16.17 -14.13
N ASP A 75 11.28 16.29 -12.91
CA ASP A 75 10.02 17.00 -12.65
C ASP A 75 10.13 18.01 -11.49
N TYR A 76 9.60 19.21 -11.75
CA TYR A 76 9.48 20.33 -10.81
C TYR A 76 8.71 19.95 -9.54
N PHE A 77 7.63 19.16 -9.63
CA PHE A 77 6.85 18.74 -8.45
C PHE A 77 7.63 17.76 -7.56
N PHE A 78 8.41 16.87 -8.16
CA PHE A 78 9.23 15.90 -7.43
C PHE A 78 10.51 16.52 -6.86
N SER A 79 11.06 17.55 -7.50
CA SER A 79 12.30 18.19 -7.07
C SER A 79 12.23 18.87 -5.69
N ASP A 80 11.04 19.32 -5.26
CA ASP A 80 10.79 19.99 -3.97
C ASP A 80 10.29 19.04 -2.86
N SER A 81 10.06 17.76 -3.19
CA SER A 81 9.68 16.72 -2.24
C SER A 81 10.81 16.44 -1.25
N SER A 82 10.50 16.39 0.06
CA SER A 82 11.49 16.06 1.09
C SER A 82 12.15 14.70 0.85
N LEU A 83 11.42 13.71 0.32
CA LEU A 83 11.97 12.40 -0.02
C LEU A 83 13.02 12.51 -1.14
N CYS A 84 12.68 13.16 -2.25
CA CYS A 84 13.62 13.29 -3.37
C CYS A 84 14.84 14.10 -2.97
N MET A 85 14.64 15.12 -2.13
CA MET A 85 15.74 15.90 -1.56
C MET A 85 16.66 14.99 -0.73
N ILE A 86 16.14 14.20 0.22
CA ILE A 86 17.01 13.36 1.04
C ILE A 86 17.72 12.28 0.22
N ARG A 87 17.04 11.67 -0.77
CA ARG A 87 17.67 10.69 -1.67
C ARG A 87 18.77 11.30 -2.52
N LYS A 88 18.61 12.53 -3.00
CA LYS A 88 19.70 13.27 -3.67
C LYS A 88 20.89 13.48 -2.75
N ALA A 89 20.63 13.86 -1.49
CA ALA A 89 21.69 14.02 -0.50
C ALA A 89 22.41 12.70 -0.20
N PHE A 90 21.70 11.56 -0.13
CA PHE A 90 22.31 10.24 0.02
C PHE A 90 23.21 9.85 -1.17
N LEU A 91 22.78 10.16 -2.40
CA LEU A 91 23.49 9.79 -3.62
C LEU A 91 24.81 10.53 -3.82
N ASN A 92 25.04 11.64 -3.10
CA ASN A 92 26.18 12.48 -3.41
C ASN A 92 27.49 11.93 -2.82
N HIS A 93 28.22 11.24 -3.69
CA HIS A 93 29.66 10.98 -3.55
C HIS A 93 30.47 11.72 -4.65
N SER A 94 29.86 12.71 -5.33
CA SER A 94 30.39 13.29 -6.57
C SER A 94 30.32 14.83 -6.63
N GLY A 95 30.85 15.52 -5.61
CA GLY A 95 31.69 16.69 -5.83
C GLY A 95 31.06 18.08 -5.95
N ASP A 96 29.77 18.28 -5.69
CA ASP A 96 29.17 19.62 -5.50
C ASP A 96 28.63 19.79 -4.07
N GLU A 97 29.56 19.96 -3.13
CA GLU A 97 29.28 20.13 -1.69
C GLU A 97 28.33 21.32 -1.42
N GLU A 98 28.36 22.39 -2.23
CA GLU A 98 27.53 23.58 -2.05
C GLU A 98 26.06 23.32 -2.41
N TYR A 99 25.80 22.49 -3.42
CA TYR A 99 24.43 22.09 -3.78
C TYR A 99 23.78 21.25 -2.68
N ASP A 100 24.52 20.30 -2.11
CA ASP A 100 24.04 19.44 -1.02
C ASP A 100 23.83 20.21 0.27
N GLU A 101 24.77 21.08 0.65
CA GLU A 101 24.62 21.93 1.82
C GLU A 101 23.36 22.79 1.71
N ASN A 102 23.07 23.34 0.54
CA ASN A 102 21.85 24.11 0.30
C ASN A 102 20.58 23.24 0.38
N LEU A 103 20.64 22.01 -0.11
CA LEU A 103 19.52 21.08 -0.09
C LEU A 103 19.23 20.57 1.33
N LEU A 104 20.27 20.15 2.05
CA LEU A 104 20.19 19.74 3.44
C LEU A 104 19.74 20.90 4.33
N ALA A 105 20.28 22.11 4.13
CA ALA A 105 19.82 23.30 4.87
C ALA A 105 18.36 23.69 4.58
N LYS A 106 17.80 23.32 3.42
CA LYS A 106 16.37 23.47 3.14
C LYS A 106 15.54 22.40 3.83
N LEU A 107 16.02 21.15 3.88
CA LEU A 107 15.37 20.04 4.58
C LEU A 107 15.32 20.29 6.09
N THR A 108 16.47 20.57 6.70
CA THR A 108 16.60 20.70 8.16
C THR A 108 15.81 21.87 8.72
N LYS A 109 15.61 22.96 7.96
CA LYS A 109 14.69 24.06 8.32
C LYS A 109 13.23 23.63 8.54
N ARG A 110 12.86 22.41 8.15
CA ARG A 110 11.52 21.83 8.35
C ARG A 110 11.40 21.04 9.66
N HIS A 111 12.38 21.15 10.58
CA HIS A 111 12.36 20.44 11.87
C HIS A 111 11.14 20.81 12.76
N ASP A 112 10.59 22.02 12.60
CA ASP A 112 9.38 22.48 13.31
C ASP A 112 8.10 22.39 12.45
N ASP A 113 8.13 21.68 11.31
CA ASP A 113 6.96 21.56 10.43
C ASP A 113 5.88 20.70 11.12
N PRO A 114 4.59 21.09 11.11
CA PRO A 114 3.52 20.30 11.71
C PRO A 114 3.34 18.92 11.06
N GLN A 115 3.85 18.70 9.84
CA GLN A 115 3.80 17.39 9.19
C GLN A 115 4.94 16.48 9.66
N LEU A 116 4.60 15.37 10.33
CA LEU A 116 5.55 14.36 10.81
C LEU A 116 6.59 13.97 9.75
N MET A 117 6.16 13.60 8.55
CA MET A 117 7.05 13.16 7.47
C MET A 117 8.13 14.19 7.15
N ARG A 118 7.81 15.50 7.15
CA ARG A 118 8.81 16.54 6.87
C ARG A 118 9.85 16.66 7.98
N ARG A 119 9.44 16.45 9.23
CA ARG A 119 10.34 16.39 10.39
C ARG A 119 11.23 15.16 10.34
N LEU A 120 10.70 14.00 9.93
CA LEU A 120 11.52 12.79 9.73
C LEU A 120 12.59 12.97 8.66
N TYR A 121 12.25 13.60 7.54
CA TYR A 121 13.25 13.94 6.53
C TYR A 121 14.22 15.05 6.99
N ALA A 122 13.80 15.96 7.88
CA ALA A 122 14.69 16.93 8.52
C ALA A 122 15.66 16.23 9.48
N PHE A 123 15.20 15.25 10.26
CA PHE A 123 16.03 14.39 11.09
C PHE A 123 17.11 13.71 10.25
N LEU A 124 16.74 12.99 9.19
CA LEU A 124 17.71 12.38 8.25
C LEU A 124 18.64 13.44 7.61
N GLY A 125 18.16 14.66 7.39
CA GLY A 125 19.00 15.76 6.94
C GLY A 125 20.09 16.11 7.95
N PHE A 126 19.78 16.20 9.24
CA PHE A 126 20.75 16.44 10.30
C PHE A 126 21.75 15.29 10.44
N THR A 127 21.31 14.04 10.29
CA THR A 127 22.20 12.86 10.35
C THR A 127 23.26 12.88 9.25
N LEU A 128 22.89 13.34 8.05
CA LEU A 128 23.80 13.52 6.92
C LEU A 128 24.75 14.72 7.10
N MET A 129 24.26 15.80 7.70
CA MET A 129 25.08 16.96 8.06
C MET A 129 26.07 16.67 9.20
N LYS A 130 25.94 15.52 9.89
CA LYS A 130 26.68 15.17 11.11
C LYS A 130 26.45 16.18 12.23
N ASP A 131 25.25 16.74 12.30
CA ASP A 131 24.80 17.61 13.37
C ASP A 131 24.06 16.76 14.42
N ASP A 132 24.84 16.03 15.22
CA ASP A 132 24.31 15.04 16.16
C ASP A 132 23.45 15.71 17.26
N GLU A 133 23.79 16.94 17.68
CA GLU A 133 23.01 17.68 18.69
C GLU A 133 21.59 17.97 18.20
N SER A 134 21.45 18.51 16.98
CA SER A 134 20.14 18.81 16.39
C SER A 134 19.35 17.54 16.05
N ALA A 135 20.03 16.48 15.59
CA ALA A 135 19.39 15.20 15.30
C ALA A 135 18.86 14.52 16.56
N GLU A 136 19.64 14.48 17.64
CA GLU A 136 19.22 13.96 18.94
C GLU A 136 18.06 14.78 19.51
N GLU A 137 18.14 16.12 19.51
CA GLU A 137 17.05 16.98 20.00
C GLU A 137 15.75 16.71 19.24
N LEU A 138 15.81 16.65 17.91
CA LEU A 138 14.63 16.37 17.10
C LEU A 138 14.09 14.95 17.33
N TRP A 139 14.95 13.95 17.50
CA TRP A 139 14.54 12.59 17.84
C TRP A 139 13.76 12.54 19.16
N HIS A 140 14.28 13.16 20.21
CA HIS A 140 13.59 13.23 21.50
C HIS A 140 12.24 13.93 21.37
N ASN A 141 12.18 15.05 20.64
CA ASN A 141 10.92 15.76 20.40
C ASN A 141 9.89 14.90 19.66
N LEU A 142 10.30 14.12 18.65
CA LEU A 142 9.44 13.17 17.96
C LEU A 142 8.91 12.10 18.92
N LEU A 143 9.75 11.58 19.81
CA LEU A 143 9.35 10.61 20.83
C LEU A 143 8.51 11.21 21.98
N GLU A 144 8.54 12.52 22.23
CA GLU A 144 7.70 13.14 23.26
C GLU A 144 6.23 13.25 22.84
N GLU A 145 5.95 13.16 21.54
CA GLU A 145 4.59 13.04 21.03
C GLU A 145 4.02 11.69 21.49
N THR A 146 2.94 11.74 22.28
CA THR A 146 2.39 10.61 23.06
C THR A 146 2.02 9.35 22.27
N LEU A 147 2.11 9.37 20.94
CA LEU A 147 1.84 8.24 20.06
C LEU A 147 3.06 7.31 19.86
N PHE A 148 4.29 7.78 20.06
CA PHE A 148 5.51 7.00 19.76
C PHE A 148 6.25 6.46 20.98
N ARG A 149 5.76 6.73 22.20
CA ARG A 149 6.31 6.08 23.40
C ARG A 149 5.62 4.73 23.59
N PRO A 150 6.35 3.62 23.49
CA PRO A 150 5.74 2.32 23.75
C PRO A 150 5.27 2.26 25.21
N PRO A 151 4.12 1.63 25.49
CA PRO A 151 3.74 1.25 26.84
C PRO A 151 4.83 0.35 27.43
N SER A 152 4.91 0.27 28.75
CA SER A 152 6.00 -0.43 29.45
C SER A 152 6.05 -1.96 29.25
N GLY A 153 5.27 -2.53 28.34
CA GLY A 153 5.13 -3.96 28.08
C GLY A 153 5.83 -4.41 26.79
N THR A 154 6.52 -5.55 26.87
CA THR A 154 7.15 -6.20 25.70
C THR A 154 6.11 -6.74 24.73
N ASP A 155 4.99 -7.25 25.25
CA ASP A 155 3.90 -7.83 24.44
C ASP A 155 3.24 -6.78 23.53
N ASP A 156 2.91 -5.60 24.07
CA ASP A 156 2.33 -4.49 23.28
C ASP A 156 3.23 -4.03 22.12
N ILE A 157 4.55 -4.10 22.31
CA ILE A 157 5.52 -3.77 21.25
C ILE A 157 5.54 -4.85 20.17
N LEU A 158 5.42 -6.13 20.55
CA LEU A 158 5.42 -7.23 19.59
C LEU A 158 4.13 -7.27 18.77
N ASP A 159 2.99 -7.00 19.41
CA ASP A 159 1.67 -7.05 18.75
C ASP A 159 1.38 -5.80 17.91
N TYR A 160 1.96 -4.65 18.28
CA TYR A 160 1.64 -3.36 17.67
C TYR A 160 2.87 -2.47 17.41
N SER A 161 3.99 -3.06 17.01
CA SER A 161 5.27 -2.36 16.79
C SER A 161 5.15 -1.13 15.88
N TYR A 162 4.35 -1.25 14.82
CA TYR A 162 4.08 -0.21 13.83
C TYR A 162 3.44 1.06 14.43
N ARG A 163 2.67 0.93 15.52
CA ARG A 163 2.02 2.08 16.19
C ARG A 163 3.02 2.96 16.91
N TYR A 164 4.09 2.35 17.42
CA TYR A 164 5.12 3.01 18.23
C TYR A 164 6.38 3.34 17.43
N SER A 165 6.51 2.79 16.22
CA SER A 165 7.61 3.09 15.32
C SER A 165 7.43 4.47 14.66
N VAL A 166 8.45 5.30 14.82
CA VAL A 166 8.58 6.61 14.20
C VAL A 166 8.87 6.47 12.71
N PHE A 167 9.60 5.42 12.31
CA PHE A 167 10.04 5.21 10.93
C PHE A 167 9.08 4.37 10.07
N HIS A 168 8.07 3.72 10.63
CA HIS A 168 7.19 2.78 9.90
C HIS A 168 6.64 3.34 8.58
N ASN A 169 6.29 4.64 8.55
CA ASN A 169 5.72 5.31 7.37
C ASN A 169 6.76 5.82 6.34
N LEU A 170 8.06 5.64 6.59
CA LEU A 170 9.12 5.96 5.64
C LEU A 170 9.31 4.80 4.65
N SER A 171 9.88 5.06 3.47
CA SER A 171 10.32 3.97 2.59
C SER A 171 11.51 3.23 3.22
N PHE A 172 11.69 1.95 2.89
CA PHE A 172 12.70 1.08 3.52
C PHE A 172 14.10 1.69 3.56
N ARG A 173 14.55 2.34 2.48
CA ARG A 173 15.85 3.02 2.47
C ARG A 173 15.98 4.04 3.61
N GLU A 174 14.99 4.89 3.79
CA GLU A 174 15.00 5.92 4.81
C GLU A 174 14.86 5.34 6.22
N GLN A 175 14.12 4.24 6.39
CA GLN A 175 14.10 3.48 7.65
C GLN A 175 15.50 2.94 7.98
N ILE A 176 16.16 2.31 7.00
CA ILE A 176 17.52 1.75 7.15
C ILE A 176 18.51 2.83 7.58
N GLU A 177 18.51 3.99 6.91
CA GLU A 177 19.41 5.09 7.26
C GLU A 177 19.09 5.70 8.63
N GLY A 178 17.82 5.76 9.01
CA GLY A 178 17.40 6.17 10.36
C GLY A 178 17.93 5.23 11.44
N ILE A 179 17.70 3.91 11.29
CA ILE A 179 18.16 2.88 12.24
C ILE A 179 19.68 2.86 12.33
N ARG A 180 20.40 2.91 11.19
CA ARG A 180 21.88 3.00 11.17
C ARG A 180 22.39 4.21 11.93
N TYR A 181 21.70 5.35 11.81
CA TYR A 181 22.06 6.53 12.56
C TYR A 181 21.89 6.31 14.08
N LEU A 182 20.75 5.79 14.53
CA LEU A 182 20.49 5.54 15.95
C LEU A 182 21.57 4.62 16.54
N LEU A 183 21.91 3.53 15.84
CA LEU A 183 22.99 2.61 16.22
C LEU A 183 24.34 3.32 16.31
N ARG A 184 24.73 4.08 15.27
CA ARG A 184 26.01 4.80 15.20
C ARG A 184 26.14 5.87 16.28
N ALA A 185 25.07 6.61 16.55
CA ALA A 185 25.01 7.66 17.55
C ALA A 185 24.90 7.10 18.99
N GLY A 186 24.55 5.82 19.13
CA GLY A 186 24.34 5.18 20.43
C GLY A 186 23.04 5.61 21.11
N ILE A 187 22.03 6.01 20.33
CA ILE A 187 20.71 6.39 20.80
C ILE A 187 19.90 5.10 21.00
N SER A 188 19.56 4.79 22.24
CA SER A 188 18.78 3.59 22.59
C SER A 188 17.28 3.85 22.68
N ASP A 189 16.86 5.11 22.80
CA ASP A 189 15.45 5.45 22.96
C ASP A 189 14.66 5.06 21.71
N ASN A 190 13.66 4.19 21.88
CA ASN A 190 12.81 3.58 20.84
C ASN A 190 13.52 2.69 19.81
N LEU A 191 14.84 2.45 19.91
CA LEU A 191 15.60 1.68 18.92
C LEU A 191 15.06 0.26 18.72
N GLU A 192 14.69 -0.42 19.81
CA GLU A 192 14.14 -1.79 19.74
C GLU A 192 12.81 -1.83 18.98
N VAL A 193 11.95 -0.83 19.17
CA VAL A 193 10.68 -0.71 18.45
C VAL A 193 10.90 -0.50 16.96
N GLU A 194 11.84 0.38 16.57
CA GLU A 194 12.17 0.59 15.16
C GLU A 194 12.71 -0.68 14.50
N LEU A 195 13.53 -1.46 15.23
CA LEU A 195 14.05 -2.74 14.74
C LEU A 195 12.94 -3.78 14.56
N VAL A 196 12.09 -3.96 15.58
CA VAL A 196 10.97 -4.91 15.51
C VAL A 196 10.04 -4.54 14.36
N SER A 197 9.59 -3.27 14.29
CA SER A 197 8.71 -2.77 13.23
C SER A 197 9.29 -2.94 11.83
N PHE A 198 10.58 -2.62 11.64
CA PHE A 198 11.25 -2.84 10.36
C PHE A 198 11.30 -4.33 9.98
N THR A 199 11.65 -5.19 10.93
CA THR A 199 11.79 -6.64 10.68
C THR A 199 10.45 -7.32 10.42
N GLU A 200 9.41 -6.95 11.16
CA GLU A 200 8.04 -7.48 11.03
C GLU A 200 7.40 -7.10 9.69
N ALA A 201 7.68 -5.89 9.19
CA ALA A 201 7.13 -5.45 7.91
C ALA A 201 7.63 -6.25 6.70
N ILE A 202 8.81 -6.88 6.79
CA ILE A 202 9.48 -7.53 5.66
C ILE A 202 8.71 -8.77 5.15
N PRO A 203 8.38 -9.79 5.97
CA PRO A 203 7.65 -10.96 5.47
C PRO A 203 6.30 -10.60 4.84
N SER A 204 5.53 -9.74 5.49
CA SER A 204 4.24 -9.24 4.98
C SER A 204 4.40 -8.52 3.65
N TYR A 205 5.43 -7.68 3.52
CA TYR A 205 5.74 -7.00 2.26
C TYR A 205 6.12 -7.99 1.15
N LEU A 206 6.99 -8.97 1.42
CA LEU A 206 7.41 -9.99 0.45
C LEU A 206 6.24 -10.88 0.00
N LYS A 207 5.35 -11.28 0.93
CA LYS A 207 4.11 -12.00 0.61
C LYS A 207 3.22 -11.17 -0.33
N ASN A 208 3.08 -9.87 -0.07
CA ASN A 208 2.32 -8.98 -0.95
C ASN A 208 2.91 -8.92 -2.37
N LEU A 209 4.24 -8.87 -2.51
CA LEU A 209 4.89 -8.93 -3.83
C LEU A 209 4.53 -10.23 -4.59
N LEU A 210 4.52 -11.37 -3.89
CA LEU A 210 4.10 -12.64 -4.46
C LEU A 210 2.61 -12.64 -4.85
N SER A 211 1.74 -12.02 -4.04
CA SER A 211 0.32 -11.85 -4.38
C SER A 211 0.12 -11.02 -5.64
N VAL A 212 0.90 -9.95 -5.85
CA VAL A 212 0.84 -9.16 -7.09
C VAL A 212 1.29 -9.99 -8.30
N ILE A 213 2.34 -10.81 -8.17
CA ILE A 213 2.76 -11.74 -9.22
C ILE A 213 1.64 -12.75 -9.52
N MET A 214 1.02 -13.31 -8.49
CA MET A 214 -0.08 -14.25 -8.61
C MET A 214 -1.26 -13.65 -9.39
N LEU A 215 -1.69 -12.43 -9.04
CA LEU A 215 -2.76 -11.72 -9.75
C LEU A 215 -2.39 -11.52 -11.22
N PHE A 216 -1.15 -11.10 -11.51
CA PHE A 216 -0.68 -10.92 -12.87
C PHE A 216 -0.70 -12.23 -13.70
N THR A 217 -0.31 -13.36 -13.10
CA THR A 217 -0.38 -14.67 -13.77
C THR A 217 -1.81 -15.15 -14.01
N SER A 218 -2.76 -14.73 -13.17
CA SER A 218 -4.18 -15.08 -13.32
C SER A 218 -4.83 -14.32 -14.47
N ASP A 219 -4.41 -13.08 -14.70
CA ASP A 219 -4.97 -12.21 -15.74
C ASP A 219 -4.32 -12.41 -17.13
N THR A 220 -3.10 -12.95 -17.19
CA THR A 220 -2.31 -13.02 -18.43
C THR A 220 -1.80 -14.44 -18.72
N GLU A 221 -2.26 -15.04 -19.82
CA GLU A 221 -1.86 -16.40 -20.23
C GLU A 221 -0.36 -16.52 -20.60
N ASP A 222 0.26 -15.45 -21.11
CA ASP A 222 1.68 -15.38 -21.50
C ASP A 222 2.51 -14.49 -20.54
N ALA A 223 2.26 -14.58 -19.23
CA ALA A 223 2.95 -13.75 -18.23
C ALA A 223 4.45 -14.07 -18.11
N GLU A 224 5.32 -13.06 -18.14
CA GLU A 224 6.74 -13.21 -17.86
C GLU A 224 7.05 -12.80 -16.41
N ILE A 225 7.29 -13.78 -15.54
CA ILE A 225 7.40 -13.58 -14.08
C ILE A 225 8.79 -13.85 -13.49
N VAL A 226 9.79 -14.15 -14.33
CA VAL A 226 11.17 -14.40 -13.85
C VAL A 226 11.76 -13.14 -13.22
N ASP A 227 11.61 -11.98 -13.86
CA ASP A 227 12.10 -10.70 -13.34
C ASP A 227 11.52 -10.34 -11.96
N PRO A 228 10.18 -10.29 -11.75
CA PRO A 228 9.64 -9.96 -10.45
C PRO A 228 9.99 -11.00 -9.37
N LEU A 229 10.03 -12.30 -9.70
CA LEU A 229 10.50 -13.32 -8.74
C LEU A 229 11.97 -13.10 -8.35
N THR A 230 12.82 -12.70 -9.29
CA THR A 230 14.23 -12.38 -9.02
C THR A 230 14.36 -11.20 -8.06
N VAL A 231 13.50 -10.19 -8.19
CA VAL A 231 13.45 -9.06 -7.25
C VAL A 231 12.98 -9.50 -5.86
N VAL A 232 11.97 -10.37 -5.76
CA VAL A 232 11.52 -10.94 -4.47
C VAL A 232 12.66 -11.68 -3.77
N ILE A 233 13.38 -12.54 -4.50
CA ILE A 233 14.56 -13.25 -3.99
C ILE A 233 15.59 -12.27 -3.47
N ALA A 234 15.97 -11.29 -4.28
CA ALA A 234 17.00 -10.33 -3.91
C ALA A 234 16.60 -9.47 -2.71
N ALA A 235 15.34 -9.04 -2.63
CA ALA A 235 14.82 -8.29 -1.49
C ALA A 235 14.77 -9.14 -0.22
N ALA A 236 14.36 -10.41 -0.31
CA ALA A 236 14.34 -11.32 0.83
C ALA A 236 15.74 -11.50 1.43
N PHE A 237 16.73 -11.93 0.65
CA PHE A 237 18.08 -12.15 1.15
C PHE A 237 18.83 -10.85 1.49
N GLY A 238 18.58 -9.77 0.75
CA GLY A 238 19.17 -8.46 1.06
C GLY A 238 18.63 -7.88 2.36
N SER A 239 17.34 -8.05 2.65
CA SER A 239 16.74 -7.61 3.92
C SER A 239 17.33 -8.36 5.13
N VAL A 240 17.58 -9.66 4.99
CA VAL A 240 18.24 -10.49 6.02
C VAL A 240 19.65 -9.97 6.33
N GLU A 241 20.44 -9.65 5.31
CA GLU A 241 21.79 -9.07 5.51
C GLU A 241 21.73 -7.68 6.18
N ILE A 242 20.72 -6.87 5.86
CA ILE A 242 20.51 -5.57 6.50
C ILE A 242 20.20 -5.77 8.00
N ILE A 243 19.28 -6.67 8.33
CA ILE A 243 18.92 -7.01 9.72
C ILE A 243 20.15 -7.53 10.47
N ASP A 244 20.91 -8.46 9.90
CA ASP A 244 22.12 -9.00 10.51
C ASP A 244 23.16 -7.90 10.76
N GLY A 245 23.25 -6.91 9.85
CA GLY A 245 24.05 -5.71 10.05
C GLY A 245 23.62 -4.90 11.28
N PHE A 246 22.31 -4.68 11.46
CA PHE A 246 21.80 -3.98 12.64
C PHE A 246 22.06 -4.76 13.94
N LEU A 247 21.85 -6.07 13.93
CA LEU A 247 22.08 -6.94 15.09
C LEU A 247 23.56 -7.03 15.46
N ALA A 248 24.47 -6.97 14.48
CA ALA A 248 25.90 -6.90 14.74
C ALA A 248 26.31 -5.61 15.47
N ASP A 249 25.64 -4.50 15.20
CA ASP A 249 25.96 -3.18 15.76
C ASP A 249 25.33 -2.93 17.15
N ILE A 250 24.28 -3.67 17.54
CA ILE A 250 23.55 -3.44 18.81
C ILE A 250 24.17 -4.14 20.05
N GLU A 251 25.15 -5.04 19.89
CA GLU A 251 25.98 -5.72 20.93
C GLU A 251 25.30 -5.98 22.30
N GLU A 252 24.53 -7.08 22.45
CA GLU A 252 23.92 -7.54 23.73
C GLU A 252 23.00 -6.51 24.45
N ARG A 253 22.60 -5.41 23.80
CA ARG A 253 21.71 -4.39 24.38
C ARG A 253 20.22 -4.59 24.07
N ILE A 254 19.90 -5.58 23.25
CA ILE A 254 18.54 -5.91 22.87
C ILE A 254 17.94 -6.94 23.83
N ASN A 255 16.67 -6.78 24.17
CA ASN A 255 15.90 -7.77 24.91
C ASN A 255 15.89 -9.12 24.16
N GLU A 256 16.12 -10.21 24.88
CA GLU A 256 16.13 -11.58 24.35
C GLU A 256 14.82 -11.92 23.63
N VAL A 257 13.68 -11.45 24.14
CA VAL A 257 12.37 -11.68 23.52
C VAL A 257 12.26 -11.00 22.14
N PHE A 258 12.77 -9.77 22.02
CA PHE A 258 12.78 -9.08 20.73
C PHE A 258 13.76 -9.74 19.75
N LEU A 259 14.89 -10.24 20.24
CA LEU A 259 15.83 -10.99 19.41
C LEU A 259 15.22 -12.28 18.86
N GLU A 260 14.53 -13.06 19.70
CA GLU A 260 13.82 -14.27 19.27
C GLU A 260 12.75 -13.95 18.21
N TYR A 261 12.01 -12.85 18.39
CA TYR A 261 11.02 -12.41 17.42
C TYR A 261 11.64 -11.96 16.09
N ILE A 262 12.70 -11.15 16.14
CA ILE A 262 13.44 -10.72 14.95
C ILE A 262 14.00 -11.93 14.20
N ASP A 263 14.54 -12.91 14.91
CA ASP A 263 15.05 -14.15 14.32
C ASP A 263 13.94 -14.93 13.60
N LEU A 264 12.73 -15.00 14.17
CA LEU A 264 11.57 -15.62 13.53
C LEU A 264 11.17 -14.90 12.22
N GLN A 265 11.06 -13.57 12.25
CA GLN A 265 10.73 -12.78 11.07
C GLN A 265 11.81 -12.90 9.98
N ARG A 266 13.08 -12.97 10.38
CA ARG A 266 14.21 -13.20 9.47
C ARG A 266 14.16 -14.58 8.82
N GLU A 267 13.85 -15.64 9.58
CA GLU A 267 13.66 -17.00 9.05
C GLU A 267 12.48 -17.09 8.08
N GLU A 268 11.41 -16.35 8.35
CA GLU A 268 10.25 -16.27 7.46
C GLU A 268 10.61 -15.57 6.14
N ALA A 269 11.34 -14.45 6.18
CA ALA A 269 11.83 -13.78 4.97
C ALA A 269 12.72 -14.71 4.12
N VAL A 270 13.62 -15.48 4.75
CA VAL A 270 14.43 -16.49 4.05
C VAL A 270 13.54 -17.54 3.39
N THR A 271 12.54 -18.05 4.12
CA THR A 271 11.62 -19.06 3.60
C THR A 271 10.90 -18.57 2.35
N ILE A 272 10.40 -17.33 2.35
CA ILE A 272 9.75 -16.69 1.20
C ILE A 272 10.72 -16.55 0.02
N GLY A 273 11.98 -16.16 0.27
CA GLY A 273 13.03 -16.10 -0.76
C GLY A 273 13.33 -17.47 -1.39
N GLU A 274 13.41 -18.52 -0.57
CA GLU A 274 13.63 -19.88 -1.04
C GLU A 274 12.43 -20.46 -1.82
N GLU A 275 11.20 -20.09 -1.46
CA GLU A 275 9.99 -20.40 -2.24
C GLU A 275 10.02 -19.72 -3.61
N ALA A 276 10.43 -18.46 -3.70
CA ALA A 276 10.59 -17.76 -4.96
C ALA A 276 11.69 -18.38 -5.85
N ILE A 277 12.80 -18.85 -5.27
CA ILE A 277 13.82 -19.63 -5.99
C ILE A 277 13.21 -20.90 -6.59
N ALA A 278 12.44 -21.65 -5.78
CA ALA A 278 11.80 -22.88 -6.23
C ALA A 278 10.80 -22.61 -7.38
N LEU A 279 10.06 -21.49 -7.36
CA LEU A 279 9.20 -21.07 -8.47
C LEU A 279 10.00 -20.78 -9.75
N ILE A 280 11.15 -20.09 -9.67
CA ILE A 280 12.02 -19.87 -10.84
C ILE A 280 12.58 -21.19 -11.38
N HIS A 281 12.96 -22.13 -10.52
CA HIS A 281 13.43 -23.44 -10.96
C HIS A 281 12.31 -24.26 -11.60
N LEU A 282 11.09 -24.19 -11.07
CA LEU A 282 9.92 -24.79 -11.68
C LEU A 282 9.60 -24.19 -13.06
N LEU A 283 9.71 -22.88 -13.23
CA LEU A 283 9.59 -22.20 -14.54
C LEU A 283 10.63 -22.70 -15.54
N ASN A 284 11.90 -22.72 -15.14
CA ASN A 284 12.99 -23.20 -16.00
C ASN A 284 12.80 -24.67 -16.40
N TRP A 285 12.29 -25.49 -15.47
CA TRP A 285 11.96 -26.89 -15.74
C TRP A 285 10.75 -27.03 -16.67
N ALA A 286 9.73 -26.17 -16.54
CA ALA A 286 8.59 -26.12 -17.45
C ALA A 286 9.02 -25.85 -18.91
N ASP A 287 9.98 -24.94 -19.08
CA ASP A 287 10.55 -24.57 -20.38
C ASP A 287 11.43 -25.69 -20.99
N ASP A 288 12.34 -26.27 -20.19
CA ASP A 288 13.21 -27.38 -20.61
C ASP A 288 13.32 -28.50 -19.55
N PRO A 289 12.38 -29.46 -19.53
CA PRO A 289 12.32 -30.49 -18.50
C PRO A 289 13.42 -31.56 -18.59
N ILE A 290 14.22 -31.56 -19.67
CA ILE A 290 15.35 -32.49 -19.84
C ILE A 290 16.53 -32.08 -18.93
N LEU A 291 16.60 -30.81 -18.54
CA LEU A 291 17.55 -30.29 -17.56
C LEU A 291 17.09 -30.65 -16.13
N HIS A 292 17.23 -31.92 -15.75
CA HIS A 292 17.19 -32.29 -14.33
C HIS A 292 18.36 -31.62 -13.61
N LYS A 293 18.07 -30.54 -12.88
CA LYS A 293 18.98 -29.99 -11.88
C LYS A 293 18.89 -30.85 -10.62
N GLU A 294 20.05 -31.16 -10.03
CA GLU A 294 20.14 -31.77 -8.70
C GLU A 294 19.41 -30.85 -7.70
N GLY A 295 18.53 -31.40 -6.86
CA GLY A 295 17.72 -30.63 -5.89
C GLY A 295 16.29 -30.26 -6.33
N PHE A 296 15.90 -30.47 -7.59
CA PHE A 296 14.56 -30.09 -8.09
C PHE A 296 13.40 -30.69 -7.28
N TYR A 297 13.51 -31.96 -6.86
CA TYR A 297 12.46 -32.59 -6.06
C TYR A 297 12.33 -32.01 -4.65
N ASP A 298 13.44 -31.59 -4.03
CA ASP A 298 13.43 -30.96 -2.72
C ASP A 298 12.76 -29.57 -2.79
N GLU A 299 13.02 -28.83 -3.87
CA GLU A 299 12.37 -27.54 -4.15
C GLU A 299 10.88 -27.71 -4.48
N PHE A 300 10.52 -28.76 -5.22
CA PHE A 300 9.12 -29.08 -5.50
C PHE A 300 8.38 -29.49 -4.22
N GLU A 301 9.01 -30.28 -3.36
CA GLU A 301 8.46 -30.65 -2.05
C GLU A 301 8.28 -29.42 -1.15
N ARG A 302 9.24 -28.49 -1.15
CA ARG A 302 9.11 -27.18 -0.48
C ARG A 302 7.88 -26.43 -0.97
N LEU A 303 7.69 -26.28 -2.28
CA LEU A 303 6.49 -25.63 -2.83
C LEU A 303 5.22 -26.34 -2.39
N MET A 304 5.20 -27.67 -2.37
CA MET A 304 4.01 -28.43 -1.93
C MET A 304 3.68 -28.26 -0.45
N LEU A 305 4.68 -27.95 0.37
CA LEU A 305 4.54 -27.73 1.80
C LEU A 305 4.32 -26.26 2.15
N SER A 306 4.47 -25.35 1.17
CA SER A 306 4.23 -23.92 1.34
C SER A 306 2.89 -23.66 2.02
N THR A 307 2.91 -22.69 2.93
CA THR A 307 1.74 -22.12 3.61
C THR A 307 1.28 -20.82 2.95
N ASN A 308 1.95 -20.36 1.89
CA ASN A 308 1.61 -19.14 1.18
C ASN A 308 0.71 -19.46 -0.04
N PRO A 309 -0.59 -19.06 -0.02
CA PRO A 309 -1.50 -19.33 -1.13
C PRO A 309 -0.99 -18.80 -2.47
N SER A 310 -0.39 -17.61 -2.48
CA SER A 310 0.15 -16.98 -3.70
C SER A 310 1.24 -17.84 -4.36
N VAL A 311 2.12 -18.45 -3.56
CA VAL A 311 3.16 -19.38 -4.06
C VAL A 311 2.53 -20.60 -4.70
N LEU A 312 1.53 -21.18 -4.05
CA LEU A 312 0.83 -22.37 -4.55
C LEU A 312 0.08 -22.06 -5.85
N ILE A 313 -0.60 -20.92 -5.95
CA ILE A 313 -1.31 -20.53 -7.18
C ILE A 313 -0.34 -20.26 -8.33
N ILE A 314 0.80 -19.59 -8.08
CA ILE A 314 1.83 -19.41 -9.11
C ILE A 314 2.38 -20.78 -9.54
N ALA A 315 2.65 -21.70 -8.62
CA ALA A 315 3.10 -23.05 -8.94
C ALA A 315 2.07 -23.83 -9.79
N ASP A 316 0.78 -23.78 -9.45
CA ASP A 316 -0.31 -24.36 -10.25
C ASP A 316 -0.34 -23.77 -11.66
N TRP A 317 -0.19 -22.45 -11.78
CA TRP A 317 -0.12 -21.77 -13.07
C TRP A 317 1.05 -22.26 -13.91
N ILE A 318 2.26 -22.38 -13.35
CA ILE A 318 3.44 -22.89 -14.06
C ILE A 318 3.21 -24.32 -14.56
N ILE A 319 2.71 -25.20 -13.69
CA ILE A 319 2.49 -26.63 -14.00
C ILE A 319 1.47 -26.81 -15.12
N ARG A 320 0.43 -25.95 -15.18
CA ARG A 320 -0.59 -26.00 -16.25
C ARG A 320 -0.04 -25.68 -17.63
N GLN A 321 1.08 -24.98 -17.72
CA GLN A 321 1.73 -24.68 -19.00
C GLN A 321 2.56 -25.86 -19.52
N ILE A 322 2.82 -26.85 -18.67
CA ILE A 322 3.63 -28.01 -19.02
C ILE A 322 2.76 -29.00 -19.80
N PRO A 323 3.17 -29.43 -21.00
CA PRO A 323 2.45 -30.43 -21.77
C PRO A 323 2.20 -31.71 -20.97
N ALA A 324 0.98 -32.25 -21.03
CA ALA A 324 0.57 -33.43 -20.26
C ALA A 324 1.45 -34.68 -20.47
N GLU A 325 2.13 -34.77 -21.62
CA GLU A 325 3.09 -35.83 -21.94
C GLU A 325 4.36 -35.76 -21.06
N ARG A 326 4.73 -34.55 -20.62
CA ARG A 326 5.91 -34.24 -19.78
C ARG A 326 5.60 -34.29 -18.29
N LEU A 327 4.33 -34.05 -17.90
CA LEU A 327 3.88 -34.22 -16.51
C LEU A 327 3.96 -35.68 -16.02
N GLN A 328 4.11 -36.65 -16.94
CA GLN A 328 4.31 -38.06 -16.58
C GLN A 328 5.66 -38.34 -15.91
N ASP A 329 6.62 -37.41 -16.04
CA ASP A 329 7.93 -37.49 -15.40
C ASP A 329 7.89 -37.02 -13.92
N LEU A 330 6.79 -36.36 -13.50
CA LEU A 330 6.54 -36.04 -12.10
C LEU A 330 5.88 -37.24 -11.39
N PRO A 331 6.26 -37.55 -10.13
CA PRO A 331 5.58 -38.60 -9.38
C PRO A 331 4.07 -38.32 -9.24
N PRO A 332 3.22 -39.35 -9.13
CA PRO A 332 1.77 -39.19 -9.19
C PRO A 332 1.17 -38.26 -8.12
N GLU A 333 1.81 -38.14 -6.97
CA GLU A 333 1.45 -37.17 -5.92
C GLU A 333 1.59 -35.69 -6.35
N TYR A 334 2.34 -35.40 -7.41
CA TYR A 334 2.62 -34.04 -7.92
C TYR A 334 1.78 -33.66 -9.15
N GLN A 335 0.71 -34.41 -9.43
CA GLN A 335 -0.16 -34.19 -10.60
C GLN A 335 -1.08 -32.97 -10.46
N THR A 336 -1.59 -32.49 -11.60
CA THR A 336 -2.32 -31.23 -11.77
C THR A 336 -3.43 -31.02 -10.72
N GLU A 337 -3.62 -29.77 -10.28
CA GLU A 337 -4.56 -29.31 -9.24
C GLU A 337 -4.14 -29.54 -7.77
N TYR A 338 -3.04 -30.22 -7.45
CA TYR A 338 -2.60 -30.35 -6.04
C TYR A 338 -2.40 -28.97 -5.39
N PHE A 339 -1.59 -28.12 -6.03
CA PHE A 339 -1.26 -26.79 -5.53
C PHE A 339 -2.51 -25.92 -5.37
N ARG A 340 -3.40 -25.94 -6.36
CA ARG A 340 -4.68 -25.23 -6.29
C ARG A 340 -5.54 -25.70 -5.12
N LYS A 341 -5.73 -27.00 -4.96
CA LYS A 341 -6.53 -27.55 -3.84
C LYS A 341 -5.91 -27.23 -2.48
N ARG A 342 -4.58 -27.21 -2.39
CA ARG A 342 -3.91 -26.81 -1.16
C ARG A 342 -4.06 -25.31 -0.89
N ALA A 343 -3.97 -24.47 -1.93
CA ALA A 343 -4.23 -23.04 -1.81
C ALA A 343 -5.66 -22.78 -1.34
N GLU A 344 -6.64 -23.42 -1.99
CA GLU A 344 -8.06 -23.37 -1.61
C GLU A 344 -8.27 -23.85 -0.16
N LEU A 345 -7.60 -24.93 0.27
CA LEU A 345 -7.67 -25.41 1.66
C LEU A 345 -7.02 -24.47 2.67
N LEU A 346 -5.93 -23.79 2.30
CA LEU A 346 -5.30 -22.81 3.17
C LEU A 346 -6.15 -21.55 3.25
N GLU A 347 -6.68 -21.06 2.14
CA GLU A 347 -7.66 -19.97 2.12
C GLU A 347 -8.89 -20.36 2.95
N GLU A 348 -9.48 -21.54 2.76
CA GLU A 348 -10.57 -22.06 3.58
C GLU A 348 -10.18 -22.19 5.06
N TYR A 349 -8.94 -22.58 5.39
CA TYR A 349 -8.47 -22.65 6.77
C TYR A 349 -8.26 -21.24 7.37
N TYR A 350 -7.79 -20.27 6.59
CA TYR A 350 -7.74 -18.87 7.01
C TYR A 350 -9.14 -18.31 7.20
N TYR A 351 -10.11 -18.67 6.34
CA TYR A 351 -11.53 -18.33 6.51
C TYR A 351 -12.22 -19.16 7.61
N GLU A 352 -11.74 -20.36 7.97
CA GLU A 352 -12.26 -21.21 9.05
C GLU A 352 -11.68 -20.83 10.42
N ASP A 353 -10.40 -20.44 10.51
CA ASP A 353 -9.83 -19.77 11.69
C ASP A 353 -10.44 -18.35 11.82
N GLU A 354 -10.68 -17.62 10.72
CA GLU A 354 -11.48 -16.39 10.76
C GLU A 354 -12.93 -16.66 11.17
N THR A 355 -13.57 -17.79 10.83
CA THR A 355 -14.97 -18.05 11.25
C THR A 355 -15.14 -18.71 12.63
N ASP A 356 -14.16 -19.44 13.16
CA ASP A 356 -14.15 -19.90 14.56
C ASP A 356 -13.64 -18.80 15.54
N ASP A 357 -12.82 -17.84 15.08
CA ASP A 357 -12.50 -16.62 15.82
C ASP A 357 -13.47 -15.45 15.55
N GLU A 358 -14.25 -15.42 14.46
CA GLU A 358 -15.29 -14.39 14.23
C GLU A 358 -16.41 -14.49 15.27
N ASP A 359 -16.84 -15.70 15.65
CA ASP A 359 -17.90 -15.86 16.67
C ASP A 359 -17.39 -15.55 18.09
N THR A 360 -16.07 -15.47 18.31
CA THR A 360 -15.47 -15.08 19.61
C THR A 360 -14.99 -13.62 19.62
N SER A 361 -14.56 -13.06 18.49
CA SER A 361 -14.05 -11.69 18.35
C SER A 361 -15.13 -10.65 18.05
N LEU A 362 -16.24 -11.01 17.37
CA LEU A 362 -17.39 -10.11 17.22
C LEU A 362 -18.10 -9.86 18.55
N GLU A 363 -18.17 -10.87 19.44
CA GLU A 363 -18.68 -10.68 20.80
C GLU A 363 -17.76 -9.76 21.66
N GLU A 364 -16.44 -9.73 21.42
CA GLU A 364 -15.51 -8.81 22.10
C GLU A 364 -15.42 -7.41 21.46
N LEU A 365 -15.68 -7.26 20.16
CA LEU A 365 -15.69 -5.99 19.43
C LEU A 365 -16.99 -5.19 19.64
N GLU A 366 -18.15 -5.86 19.77
CA GLU A 366 -19.42 -5.20 20.13
C GLU A 366 -19.42 -4.64 21.58
N GLU A 367 -18.52 -5.12 22.45
CA GLU A 367 -18.37 -4.64 23.83
C GLU A 367 -17.34 -3.50 24.01
N ARG A 368 -16.62 -3.09 22.95
CA ARG A 368 -15.62 -2.01 23.03
C ARG A 368 -16.25 -0.65 23.30
N THR A 369 -15.59 0.11 24.15
CA THR A 369 -15.99 1.48 24.48
C THR A 369 -15.71 2.40 23.28
N PRO A 370 -16.43 3.54 23.16
CA PRO A 370 -16.19 4.51 22.08
C PRO A 370 -14.72 4.98 21.97
N ASP A 371 -14.00 5.03 23.10
CA ASP A 371 -12.59 5.43 23.14
C ASP A 371 -11.66 4.35 22.54
N GLU A 372 -12.04 3.07 22.63
CA GLU A 372 -11.29 1.94 22.05
C GLU A 372 -11.55 1.78 20.55
N ILE A 373 -12.64 2.36 20.03
CA ILE A 373 -12.95 2.37 18.59
C ILE A 373 -12.21 3.52 17.89
N LEU A 374 -11.99 4.65 18.56
CA LEU A 374 -11.24 5.80 18.04
C LEU A 374 -9.73 5.54 17.84
N ILE A 375 -9.21 4.40 18.29
CA ILE A 375 -7.80 4.01 18.10
C ILE A 375 -7.62 2.98 16.97
N LEU A 376 -8.71 2.48 16.41
CA LEU A 376 -8.71 1.56 15.28
C LEU A 376 -8.38 2.30 13.98
N SER A 377 -7.95 1.57 12.95
CA SER A 377 -7.83 2.07 11.59
C SER A 377 -9.20 2.15 10.91
N PRO A 378 -9.35 2.95 9.84
CA PRO A 378 -10.59 2.98 9.07
C PRO A 378 -11.00 1.61 8.52
N GLU A 379 -10.04 0.78 8.12
CA GLU A 379 -10.26 -0.58 7.61
C GLU A 379 -10.82 -1.49 8.70
N GLU A 380 -10.23 -1.48 9.90
CA GLU A 380 -10.69 -2.26 11.05
C GLU A 380 -12.14 -1.88 11.46
N VAL A 381 -12.51 -0.59 11.33
CA VAL A 381 -13.88 -0.15 11.63
C VAL A 381 -14.88 -0.48 10.51
N ILE A 382 -14.43 -0.51 9.25
CA ILE A 382 -15.26 -0.97 8.12
C ILE A 382 -15.58 -2.45 8.25
N GLU A 383 -14.65 -3.27 8.73
CA GLU A 383 -14.83 -4.71 8.96
C GLU A 383 -15.92 -5.02 9.98
N LEU A 384 -16.28 -4.06 10.84
CA LEU A 384 -17.42 -4.19 11.77
C LEU A 384 -18.79 -4.16 11.08
N ASP A 385 -18.84 -3.84 9.79
CA ASP A 385 -20.06 -3.69 8.97
C ASP A 385 -21.13 -2.76 9.58
N ASP A 386 -20.73 -1.89 10.53
CA ASP A 386 -21.58 -0.88 11.14
C ASP A 386 -21.29 0.50 10.53
N ILE A 387 -22.12 0.83 9.54
CA ILE A 387 -22.07 2.09 8.82
C ILE A 387 -22.29 3.33 9.72
N GLU A 388 -23.08 3.23 10.79
CA GLU A 388 -23.32 4.34 11.73
C GLU A 388 -22.12 4.57 12.65
N LEU A 389 -21.47 3.48 13.05
CA LEU A 389 -20.22 3.50 13.81
C LEU A 389 -19.11 4.10 12.97
N PHE A 390 -18.91 3.61 11.74
CA PHE A 390 -17.88 4.11 10.84
C PHE A 390 -18.06 5.59 10.50
N PHE A 391 -19.31 6.04 10.32
CA PHE A 391 -19.59 7.48 10.17
C PHE A 391 -19.17 8.29 11.40
N SER A 392 -19.47 7.80 12.61
CA SER A 392 -19.16 8.50 13.86
C SER A 392 -17.64 8.52 14.11
N TYR A 393 -16.95 7.42 13.79
CA TYR A 393 -15.50 7.33 13.77
C TYR A 393 -14.87 8.37 12.84
N LEU A 394 -15.28 8.41 11.57
CA LEU A 394 -14.76 9.40 10.61
C LEU A 394 -15.05 10.84 11.04
N ARG A 395 -16.24 11.11 11.61
CA ARG A 395 -16.58 12.45 12.13
C ARG A 395 -15.58 12.91 13.18
N ASP A 396 -15.26 12.05 14.14
CA ASP A 396 -14.42 12.40 15.28
C ASP A 396 -12.97 12.61 14.82
N HIS A 397 -12.44 11.71 13.98
CA HIS A 397 -11.10 11.89 13.40
C HIS A 397 -10.98 13.09 12.46
N ILE A 398 -12.00 13.35 11.63
CA ILE A 398 -12.03 14.54 10.77
C ILE A 398 -12.10 15.81 11.62
N SER A 399 -12.78 15.80 12.76
CA SER A 399 -12.79 16.95 13.69
C SER A 399 -11.40 17.34 14.16
N ASP A 400 -10.53 16.33 14.31
CA ASP A 400 -9.13 16.49 14.71
C ASP A 400 -8.18 16.72 13.51
N GLY A 401 -8.71 16.79 12.29
CA GLY A 401 -7.93 17.02 11.07
C GLY A 401 -7.29 15.77 10.48
N ASN A 402 -7.69 14.57 10.93
CA ASN A 402 -7.24 13.27 10.42
C ASN A 402 -8.18 12.72 9.34
N TYR A 403 -7.72 11.73 8.56
CA TYR A 403 -8.47 11.05 7.49
C TYR A 403 -9.22 11.97 6.53
N LEU A 404 -8.65 13.15 6.24
CA LEU A 404 -9.26 14.15 5.35
C LEU A 404 -9.34 13.68 3.89
N ASP A 405 -8.50 12.73 3.50
CA ASP A 405 -8.58 11.98 2.25
C ASP A 405 -9.87 11.15 2.14
N MET A 406 -10.43 10.70 3.26
CA MET A 406 -11.72 10.02 3.33
C MET A 406 -12.92 10.98 3.44
N SER A 407 -12.70 12.30 3.27
CA SER A 407 -13.76 13.31 3.40
C SER A 407 -14.92 13.11 2.42
N VAL A 408 -14.68 12.56 1.24
CA VAL A 408 -15.74 12.21 0.28
C VAL A 408 -16.61 11.08 0.83
N THR A 409 -16.00 10.00 1.32
CA THR A 409 -16.68 8.86 1.96
C THR A 409 -17.51 9.34 3.15
N PHE A 410 -16.95 10.17 4.03
CA PHE A 410 -17.67 10.75 5.16
C PHE A 410 -18.92 11.54 4.74
N ILE A 411 -18.81 12.35 3.68
CA ILE A 411 -19.95 13.12 3.15
C ILE A 411 -21.00 12.19 2.52
N GLU A 412 -20.59 11.15 1.79
CA GLU A 412 -21.49 10.16 1.20
C GLU A 412 -22.26 9.40 2.28
N LEU A 413 -21.58 8.95 3.33
CA LEU A 413 -22.19 8.33 4.50
C LEU A 413 -23.16 9.28 5.20
N GLY A 414 -22.80 10.55 5.36
CA GLY A 414 -23.69 11.57 5.92
C GLY A 414 -24.97 11.77 5.11
N LEU A 415 -24.91 11.63 3.78
CA LEU A 415 -26.09 11.64 2.91
C LEU A 415 -26.93 10.38 3.07
N ASP A 416 -26.30 9.21 3.16
CA ASP A 416 -26.99 7.93 3.24
C ASP A 416 -27.67 7.72 4.62
N LEU A 417 -27.06 8.26 5.68
CA LEU A 417 -27.54 8.22 7.07
C LEU A 417 -28.44 9.40 7.48
N ASP A 418 -28.67 10.37 6.60
CA ASP A 418 -29.40 11.62 6.90
C ASP A 418 -28.79 12.45 8.07
N ARG A 419 -27.45 12.47 8.15
CA ARG A 419 -26.64 13.15 9.18
C ARG A 419 -25.75 14.27 8.61
N MET A 420 -26.24 14.93 7.56
CA MET A 420 -25.51 16.02 6.89
C MET A 420 -25.28 17.26 7.76
N ASP A 421 -26.05 17.42 8.84
CA ASP A 421 -25.81 18.44 9.87
C ASP A 421 -24.45 18.24 10.54
N GLU A 422 -24.09 17.02 10.91
CA GLU A 422 -22.78 16.69 11.51
C GLU A 422 -21.63 16.88 10.52
N VAL A 423 -21.87 16.63 9.22
CA VAL A 423 -20.92 16.95 8.15
C VAL A 423 -20.69 18.46 8.03
N PHE A 424 -21.73 19.29 8.26
CA PHE A 424 -21.58 20.74 8.21
C PHE A 424 -20.78 21.30 9.38
N ASP A 425 -20.84 20.65 10.55
CA ASP A 425 -20.03 21.05 11.70
C ASP A 425 -18.53 20.95 11.39
N GLN A 426 -18.13 20.05 10.48
CA GLN A 426 -16.75 19.88 10.00
C GLN A 426 -16.32 20.86 8.90
N LYS A 427 -17.20 21.77 8.47
CA LYS A 427 -16.90 22.69 7.35
C LYS A 427 -15.68 23.58 7.60
N ASN A 428 -15.45 23.99 8.85
CA ASN A 428 -14.29 24.81 9.18
C ASN A 428 -12.98 24.02 9.03
N VAL A 429 -12.96 22.75 9.42
CA VAL A 429 -11.79 21.88 9.22
C VAL A 429 -11.49 21.74 7.73
N PHE A 430 -12.51 21.46 6.90
CA PHE A 430 -12.32 21.36 5.45
C PHE A 430 -11.83 22.68 4.81
N LEU A 431 -12.23 23.84 5.36
CA LEU A 431 -11.73 25.14 4.93
C LEU A 431 -10.27 25.35 5.34
N GLU A 432 -9.91 25.03 6.58
CA GLU A 432 -8.57 25.17 7.13
C GLU A 432 -7.55 24.29 6.42
N HIS A 433 -7.93 23.05 6.10
CA HIS A 433 -7.09 22.08 5.39
C HIS A 433 -7.26 22.11 3.87
N ASN A 434 -8.00 23.09 3.32
CA ASN A 434 -8.20 23.30 1.89
C ASN A 434 -8.70 22.04 1.14
N CYS A 435 -9.63 21.30 1.75
CA CYS A 435 -10.26 20.11 1.19
C CYS A 435 -11.28 20.51 0.11
N LYS A 436 -10.80 20.92 -1.06
CA LYS A 436 -11.61 21.53 -2.14
C LYS A 436 -12.77 20.65 -2.59
N GLN A 437 -12.56 19.34 -2.69
CA GLN A 437 -13.58 18.39 -3.13
C GLN A 437 -14.71 18.29 -2.09
N ALA A 438 -14.38 18.09 -0.81
CA ALA A 438 -15.35 18.09 0.30
C ALA A 438 -16.18 19.39 0.33
N LEU A 439 -15.52 20.55 0.21
CA LEU A 439 -16.18 21.85 0.16
C LEU A 439 -17.09 22.00 -1.06
N THR A 440 -16.71 21.45 -2.21
CA THR A 440 -17.52 21.45 -3.44
C THR A 440 -18.79 20.64 -3.24
N LEU A 441 -18.69 19.46 -2.61
CA LEU A 441 -19.84 18.59 -2.33
C LEU A 441 -20.80 19.22 -1.31
N ILE A 442 -20.29 19.74 -0.19
CA ILE A 442 -21.06 20.43 0.84
C ILE A 442 -21.81 21.63 0.25
N ASN A 443 -21.12 22.49 -0.51
CA ASN A 443 -21.76 23.67 -1.11
C ASN A 443 -22.77 23.29 -2.21
N SER A 444 -22.54 22.19 -2.93
CA SER A 444 -23.50 21.67 -3.91
C SER A 444 -24.79 21.21 -3.22
N TYR A 445 -24.66 20.49 -2.09
CA TYR A 445 -25.81 20.09 -1.26
C TYR A 445 -26.60 21.31 -0.76
N LEU A 446 -25.92 22.32 -0.20
CA LEU A 446 -26.56 23.56 0.27
C LEU A 446 -27.32 24.28 -0.86
N PHE A 447 -26.77 24.33 -2.08
CA PHE A 447 -27.49 24.90 -3.22
C PHE A 447 -28.72 24.09 -3.63
N VAL A 448 -28.71 22.77 -3.46
CA VAL A 448 -29.91 21.95 -3.71
C VAL A 448 -30.98 22.21 -2.65
N LEU A 449 -30.63 22.31 -1.37
CA LEU A 449 -31.56 22.70 -0.29
C LEU A 449 -32.22 24.06 -0.56
N ASP A 450 -31.44 25.03 -1.06
CA ASP A 450 -31.93 26.35 -1.49
C ASP A 450 -32.72 26.33 -2.81
N ARG A 451 -32.94 25.15 -3.38
CA ARG A 451 -33.57 24.92 -4.70
C ARG A 451 -32.86 25.62 -5.85
N ASN A 452 -31.58 25.96 -5.68
CA ASN A 452 -30.70 26.55 -6.67
C ASN A 452 -29.95 25.48 -7.49
N TYR A 453 -30.74 24.62 -8.11
CA TYR A 453 -30.27 23.42 -8.79
C TYR A 453 -29.24 23.67 -9.90
N LYS A 454 -29.40 24.75 -10.66
CA LYS A 454 -28.45 25.10 -11.74
C LYS A 454 -27.07 25.41 -11.21
N ARG A 455 -27.00 26.01 -10.02
CA ARG A 455 -25.74 26.38 -9.39
C ARG A 455 -25.08 25.18 -8.73
N ALA A 456 -25.85 24.28 -8.13
CA ALA A 456 -25.36 22.99 -7.67
C ALA A 456 -24.77 22.17 -8.84
N GLU A 457 -25.50 22.08 -9.96
CA GLU A 457 -25.05 21.39 -11.18
C GLU A 457 -23.77 21.98 -11.77
N ALA A 458 -23.65 23.30 -11.83
CA ALA A 458 -22.44 23.95 -12.33
C ALA A 458 -21.26 23.74 -11.39
N LEU A 459 -21.47 23.88 -10.08
CA LEU A 459 -20.41 23.76 -9.08
C LEU A 459 -19.79 22.36 -9.05
N ILE A 460 -20.62 21.32 -9.09
CA ILE A 460 -20.13 19.94 -9.05
C ILE A 460 -19.45 19.52 -10.37
N GLN A 461 -19.84 20.14 -11.50
CA GLN A 461 -19.20 19.92 -12.81
C GLN A 461 -17.87 20.65 -12.99
N GLU A 462 -17.66 21.74 -12.24
CA GLU A 462 -16.39 22.49 -12.21
C GLU A 462 -15.37 21.89 -11.22
N GLY A 463 -15.78 20.92 -10.40
CA GLY A 463 -14.93 20.21 -9.45
C GLY A 463 -13.99 19.19 -10.09
N GLU A 464 -13.12 18.60 -9.27
CA GLU A 464 -12.07 17.64 -9.68
C GLU A 464 -12.57 16.18 -9.78
N MET A 465 -13.87 15.92 -9.54
CA MET A 465 -14.48 14.59 -9.58
C MET A 465 -14.69 14.04 -10.99
N ASP A 466 -14.70 12.71 -11.13
CA ASP A 466 -15.12 12.08 -12.39
C ASP A 466 -16.56 12.53 -12.74
N PRO A 467 -16.84 12.91 -14.00
CA PRO A 467 -18.15 13.41 -14.38
C PRO A 467 -19.32 12.43 -14.16
N ASP A 468 -19.07 11.12 -14.17
CA ASP A 468 -20.09 10.10 -13.88
C ASP A 468 -20.36 10.00 -12.38
N GLU A 469 -19.31 10.04 -11.54
CA GLU A 469 -19.40 10.06 -10.07
C GLU A 469 -20.06 11.35 -9.57
N ALA A 470 -19.65 12.51 -10.08
CA ALA A 470 -20.25 13.81 -9.76
C ALA A 470 -21.75 13.84 -10.10
N ALA A 471 -22.14 13.23 -11.22
CA ALA A 471 -23.54 13.11 -11.60
C ALA A 471 -24.31 12.18 -10.65
N LEU A 472 -23.72 11.04 -10.29
CA LEU A 472 -24.35 10.09 -9.37
C LEU A 472 -24.51 10.68 -7.96
N PHE A 473 -23.49 11.38 -7.46
CA PHE A 473 -23.54 12.11 -6.19
C PHE A 473 -24.63 13.17 -6.19
N LEU A 474 -24.74 13.98 -7.25
CA LEU A 474 -25.82 14.95 -7.37
C LEU A 474 -27.21 14.30 -7.41
N ALA A 475 -27.33 13.12 -8.03
CA ALA A 475 -28.57 12.34 -8.01
C ALA A 475 -28.91 11.86 -6.58
N ARG A 476 -27.93 11.49 -5.76
CA ARG A 476 -28.12 11.14 -4.34
C ARG A 476 -28.63 12.34 -3.55
N ILE A 477 -28.00 13.51 -3.70
CA ILE A 477 -28.46 14.76 -3.07
C ILE A 477 -29.93 15.01 -3.44
N TYR A 478 -30.29 14.93 -4.72
CA TYR A 478 -31.66 15.16 -5.15
C TYR A 478 -32.65 14.16 -4.56
N LEU A 479 -32.24 12.92 -4.33
CA LEU A 479 -33.10 11.92 -3.70
C LEU A 479 -33.35 12.27 -2.24
N GLN A 480 -32.31 12.62 -1.49
CA GLN A 480 -32.39 12.98 -0.07
C GLN A 480 -33.14 14.29 0.17
N THR A 481 -32.97 15.29 -0.69
CA THR A 481 -33.71 16.57 -0.60
C THR A 481 -35.11 16.53 -1.24
N GLU A 482 -35.78 15.39 -1.21
CA GLU A 482 -37.16 15.17 -1.72
C GLU A 482 -37.39 15.56 -3.19
N SER A 483 -36.38 15.47 -4.05
CA SER A 483 -36.45 15.78 -5.49
C SER A 483 -36.22 14.53 -6.39
N PRO A 484 -36.92 13.40 -6.15
CA PRO A 484 -36.60 12.11 -6.77
C PRO A 484 -36.75 12.09 -8.30
N LYS A 485 -37.58 12.97 -8.89
CA LYS A 485 -37.71 13.08 -10.35
C LYS A 485 -36.42 13.55 -11.03
N LYS A 486 -35.62 14.38 -10.36
CA LYS A 486 -34.33 14.84 -10.88
C LYS A 486 -33.25 13.78 -10.74
N ALA A 487 -33.25 13.04 -9.63
CA ALA A 487 -32.40 11.87 -9.45
C ALA A 487 -32.64 10.84 -10.57
N VAL A 488 -33.91 10.54 -10.88
CA VAL A 488 -34.29 9.69 -12.02
C VAL A 488 -33.75 10.23 -13.35
N GLU A 489 -33.90 11.54 -13.61
CA GLU A 489 -33.44 12.15 -14.86
C GLU A 489 -31.92 11.98 -15.06
N ILE A 490 -31.13 12.14 -14.00
CA ILE A 490 -29.68 11.98 -14.05
C ILE A 490 -29.30 10.52 -14.27
N CYS A 491 -29.86 9.60 -13.48
CA CYS A 491 -29.57 8.17 -13.60
C CYS A 491 -29.98 7.62 -14.98
N GLU A 492 -31.12 8.03 -15.54
CA GLU A 492 -31.51 7.66 -16.90
C GLU A 492 -30.63 8.27 -18.00
N LYS A 493 -29.99 9.43 -17.76
CA LYS A 493 -29.01 10.01 -18.68
C LYS A 493 -27.70 9.24 -18.63
N LEU A 494 -27.26 8.85 -17.44
CA LEU A 494 -26.09 8.02 -17.21
C LEU A 494 -26.21 6.68 -17.95
N LEU A 495 -27.33 5.97 -17.81
CA LEU A 495 -27.60 4.70 -18.52
C LEU A 495 -27.66 4.81 -20.06
N LYS A 496 -27.74 6.01 -20.62
CA LYS A 496 -27.71 6.23 -22.08
C LYS A 496 -26.29 6.45 -22.62
N LYS A 497 -25.30 6.63 -21.74
CA LYS A 497 -23.89 6.74 -22.14
C LYS A 497 -23.39 5.38 -22.64
N LYS A 498 -22.54 5.40 -23.68
CA LYS A 498 -21.94 4.17 -24.25
C LYS A 498 -20.88 3.54 -23.36
N ARG A 499 -20.26 4.34 -22.50
CA ARG A 499 -19.28 3.96 -21.49
C ARG A 499 -19.64 4.77 -20.25
N ILE A 500 -19.83 4.07 -19.14
CA ILE A 500 -20.13 4.63 -17.83
C ILE A 500 -19.24 3.91 -16.84
N ARG A 501 -18.65 4.64 -15.88
CA ARG A 501 -17.72 4.10 -14.88
C ARG A 501 -18.38 3.69 -13.56
N VAL A 502 -19.62 4.11 -13.36
CA VAL A 502 -20.41 3.87 -12.15
C VAL A 502 -21.69 3.11 -12.48
N ASP A 503 -22.22 2.32 -11.54
CA ASP A 503 -23.53 1.70 -11.69
C ASP A 503 -24.65 2.60 -11.12
N PRO A 504 -25.50 3.21 -11.96
CA PRO A 504 -26.61 4.03 -11.51
C PRO A 504 -27.86 3.21 -11.13
N TYR A 505 -27.90 1.88 -11.34
CA TYR A 505 -29.10 1.06 -11.11
C TYR A 505 -29.59 1.08 -9.66
N PRO A 506 -28.75 0.90 -8.62
CA PRO A 506 -29.20 0.92 -7.23
C PRO A 506 -29.91 2.23 -6.87
N LEU A 507 -29.32 3.37 -7.21
CA LEU A 507 -29.89 4.69 -6.95
C LEU A 507 -31.13 4.98 -7.81
N LEU A 508 -31.14 4.52 -9.07
CA LEU A 508 -32.30 4.66 -9.96
C LEU A 508 -33.53 3.92 -9.42
N ILE A 509 -33.34 2.72 -8.86
CA ILE A 509 -34.40 1.92 -8.25
C ILE A 509 -35.01 2.68 -7.07
N GLN A 510 -34.17 3.19 -6.16
CA GLN A 510 -34.61 4.00 -5.03
C GLN A 510 -35.35 5.26 -5.50
N ALA A 511 -34.80 5.98 -6.48
CA ALA A 511 -35.41 7.19 -7.03
C ALA A 511 -36.75 6.91 -7.72
N TYR A 512 -36.91 5.79 -8.43
CA TYR A 512 -38.20 5.39 -8.99
C TYR A 512 -39.24 5.10 -7.90
N ARG A 513 -38.85 4.44 -6.80
CA ARG A 513 -39.74 4.17 -5.67
C ARG A 513 -40.18 5.46 -4.99
N ALA A 514 -39.23 6.35 -4.67
CA ALA A 514 -39.51 7.67 -4.11
C ALA A 514 -40.38 8.54 -5.04
N ALA A 515 -40.26 8.38 -6.36
CA ALA A 515 -41.13 9.02 -7.35
C ALA A 515 -42.50 8.33 -7.54
N GLY A 516 -42.82 7.28 -6.78
CA GLY A 516 -44.08 6.53 -6.86
C GLY A 516 -44.21 5.62 -8.09
N SER A 517 -43.10 5.26 -8.73
CA SER A 517 -43.03 4.53 -10.00
C SER A 517 -42.58 3.06 -9.82
N GLU A 518 -43.29 2.30 -8.98
CA GLU A 518 -42.94 0.92 -8.61
C GLU A 518 -42.71 -0.03 -9.81
N LYS A 519 -43.55 0.08 -10.85
CA LYS A 519 -43.40 -0.73 -12.07
C LYS A 519 -42.08 -0.48 -12.82
N LYS A 520 -41.54 0.73 -12.72
CA LYS A 520 -40.24 1.08 -13.31
C LYS A 520 -39.09 0.60 -12.44
N ALA A 521 -39.21 0.72 -11.11
CA ALA A 521 -38.25 0.17 -10.15
C ALA A 521 -38.05 -1.34 -10.37
N GLN A 522 -39.15 -2.11 -10.43
CA GLN A 522 -39.09 -3.57 -10.70
C GLN A 522 -38.51 -3.92 -12.07
N LYS A 523 -38.65 -3.04 -13.06
CA LYS A 523 -38.03 -3.23 -14.38
C LYS A 523 -36.52 -2.95 -14.32
N ALA A 524 -36.10 -1.94 -13.57
CA ALA A 524 -34.69 -1.63 -13.36
C ALA A 524 -33.97 -2.73 -12.56
N GLU A 525 -34.60 -3.28 -11.51
CA GLU A 525 -34.07 -4.43 -10.75
C GLU A 525 -33.82 -5.65 -11.62
N ARG A 526 -34.74 -5.94 -12.54
CA ARG A 526 -34.57 -7.06 -13.48
C ARG A 526 -33.46 -6.81 -14.50
N ALA A 527 -33.18 -5.56 -14.84
CA ALA A 527 -32.09 -5.22 -15.75
C ALA A 527 -30.74 -5.32 -15.04
N MET A 528 -30.65 -4.85 -13.79
CA MET A 528 -29.46 -4.99 -12.93
C MET A 528 -29.05 -6.46 -12.77
N LYS A 529 -30.00 -7.34 -12.40
CA LYS A 529 -29.77 -8.80 -12.28
C LYS A 529 -29.44 -9.54 -13.59
N SER A 530 -29.50 -8.87 -14.73
CA SER A 530 -29.10 -9.45 -16.02
C SER A 530 -27.74 -8.95 -16.50
N HIS A 531 -27.12 -8.06 -15.73
CA HIS A 531 -25.81 -7.46 -15.96
C HIS A 531 -24.74 -7.91 -14.96
N GLU A 532 -25.14 -8.47 -13.82
CA GLU A 532 -24.36 -9.40 -12.97
C GLU A 532 -24.36 -10.80 -13.60
#